data_AF-A0A5J5FBK3-F1
#
_entry.id   AF-A0A5J5FBK3-F1
#
_cell.length_a   1.000
_cell.length_b   1.000
_cell.length_c   1.000
_cell.angle_alpha   90.00
_cell.angle_beta   90.00
_cell.angle_gamma   90.00
#
_symmetry.space_group_name_H-M   'P 1'
#
loop_
_entity.id
_entity.type
_entity.pdbx_description
1 polymer ?
#
loop_
_entity_poly.entity_id
_entity_poly.type
_entity_poly.pdbx_seq_one_letter_code
_entity_poly.pdbx_strand_id
1 'polypeptide(L)'
;MAELDLNQKQRLFLDLVIYGLTRTEQLDQQGSSISKSIETIDELPSTHPLCIYLGGEGGTGKSVAIKAVELLMDKLHKGGALQLCATTGSAADNIGGTTYHSALNVTWGGGQGFKPSSSQLAKWQDKSILIVDEISMLS
;
A
#
# COMPACT_ATOMS: atom_id res chain seq x y z
N MET A 1 -13.13 -21.82 -6.15
CA MET A 1 -12.51 -20.49 -5.95
C MET A 1 -12.81 -19.70 -7.21
N ALA A 2 -13.57 -18.60 -7.16
CA ALA A 2 -13.97 -17.87 -8.35
C ALA A 2 -12.76 -17.17 -8.98
N GLU A 3 -12.56 -17.34 -10.28
CA GLU A 3 -11.56 -16.60 -11.05
C GLU A 3 -12.05 -15.14 -11.17
N LEU A 4 -11.24 -14.16 -10.73
CA LEU A 4 -11.57 -12.76 -10.96
C LEU A 4 -11.31 -12.44 -12.43
N ASP A 5 -12.35 -12.08 -13.16
CA ASP A 5 -12.19 -11.52 -14.49
C ASP A 5 -11.75 -10.05 -14.39
N LEU A 6 -10.46 -9.81 -14.68
CA LEU A 6 -9.84 -8.50 -14.61
C LEU A 6 -9.78 -7.85 -16.00
N ASN A 7 -10.19 -6.58 -16.09
CA ASN A 7 -9.97 -5.77 -17.27
C ASN A 7 -8.49 -5.38 -17.43
N GLN A 8 -8.13 -4.80 -18.58
CA GLN A 8 -6.73 -4.47 -18.91
C GLN A 8 -6.07 -3.55 -17.86
N LYS A 9 -6.78 -2.53 -17.35
CA LYS A 9 -6.23 -1.60 -16.35
C LYS A 9 -6.02 -2.28 -15.00
N GLN A 10 -6.95 -3.13 -14.60
CA GLN A 10 -6.86 -3.89 -13.34
C GLN A 10 -5.72 -4.91 -13.40
N ARG A 11 -5.52 -5.58 -14.55
CA ARG A 11 -4.38 -6.47 -14.78
C ARG A 11 -3.05 -5.72 -14.69
N LEU A 12 -2.92 -4.60 -15.40
CA LEU A 12 -1.71 -3.78 -15.36
C LEU A 12 -1.41 -3.28 -13.94
N PHE A 13 -2.43 -2.88 -13.19
CA PHE A 13 -2.29 -2.52 -11.78
C PHE A 13 -1.74 -3.68 -10.94
N LEU A 14 -2.29 -4.89 -11.11
CA LEU A 14 -1.82 -6.07 -10.39
C LEU A 14 -0.38 -6.44 -10.78
N ASP A 15 -0.02 -6.33 -12.06
CA ASP A 15 1.35 -6.57 -12.54
C ASP A 15 2.35 -5.61 -11.89
N LEU A 16 1.98 -4.32 -11.74
CA LEU A 16 2.81 -3.33 -11.05
C LEU A 16 2.96 -3.65 -9.55
N VAL A 17 1.90 -4.15 -8.90
CA VAL A 17 1.97 -4.59 -7.50
C VAL A 17 2.91 -5.79 -7.36
N ILE A 18 2.82 -6.79 -8.24
CA ILE A 18 3.72 -7.95 -8.27
C ILE A 18 5.17 -7.51 -8.52
N TYR A 19 5.39 -6.58 -9.44
CA TYR A 19 6.71 -6.01 -9.69
C TYR A 19 7.28 -5.32 -8.44
N GLY A 20 6.46 -4.53 -7.73
CA GLY A 20 6.87 -3.90 -6.48
C GLY A 20 7.27 -4.92 -5.41
N LEU A 21 6.47 -5.96 -5.22
CA LEU A 21 6.74 -7.03 -4.26
C LEU A 21 8.05 -7.78 -4.57
N THR A 22 8.26 -8.15 -5.83
CA THR A 22 9.47 -8.89 -6.25
C THR A 22 10.72 -8.01 -6.16
N ARG A 23 10.60 -6.70 -6.45
CA ARG A 23 11.70 -5.74 -6.29
C ARG A 23 12.13 -5.61 -4.83
N THR A 24 11.19 -5.49 -3.88
CA THR A 24 11.52 -5.37 -2.46
C THR A 24 12.26 -6.61 -1.94
N GLU A 25 11.81 -7.80 -2.33
CA GLU A 25 12.47 -9.07 -1.93
C GLU A 25 13.91 -9.18 -2.44
N GLN A 26 14.20 -8.65 -3.64
CA GLN A 26 15.55 -8.62 -4.20
C GLN A 26 16.46 -7.62 -3.46
N LEU A 27 15.92 -6.47 -3.04
CA LEU A 27 16.66 -5.47 -2.28
C LEU A 27 16.98 -5.95 -0.86
N ASP A 28 16.06 -6.66 -0.20
CA ASP A 28 16.32 -7.27 1.12
C ASP A 28 17.44 -8.31 1.06
N GLN A 29 17.53 -9.07 -0.03
CA GLN A 29 18.58 -10.08 -0.24
C GLN A 29 19.95 -9.45 -0.59
N GLN A 30 19.98 -8.29 -1.26
CA GLN A 30 21.23 -7.59 -1.61
C GLN A 30 21.70 -6.59 -0.54
N GLY A 31 20.79 -6.08 0.29
CA GLY A 31 21.03 -5.06 1.31
C GLY A 31 21.91 -5.50 2.48
N SER A 32 22.15 -6.81 2.66
CA SER A 32 23.08 -7.30 3.68
C SER A 32 24.57 -6.96 3.41
N SER A 33 24.91 -6.45 2.21
CA SER A 33 26.30 -6.16 1.82
C SER A 33 26.59 -4.69 1.46
N ILE A 34 25.59 -3.80 1.35
CA ILE A 34 25.74 -2.44 0.75
C ILE A 34 25.67 -1.31 1.82
N SER A 35 25.78 -1.62 3.11
CA SER A 35 25.74 -0.60 4.17
C SER A 35 27.01 0.28 4.29
N LYS A 36 27.89 0.31 3.29
CA LYS A 36 29.04 1.22 3.25
C LYS A 36 29.10 1.98 1.93
N SER A 37 28.82 3.28 2.04
CA SER A 37 29.14 4.34 1.10
C SER A 37 28.17 4.49 -0.08
N ILE A 38 27.37 5.57 -0.09
CA ILE A 38 27.56 6.69 -1.03
C ILE A 38 26.54 7.81 -0.73
N GLU A 39 27.08 9.01 -0.56
CA GLU A 39 26.42 10.32 -0.66
C GLU A 39 26.54 10.81 -2.11
N THR A 40 25.44 10.95 -2.88
CA THR A 40 25.29 11.95 -3.97
C THR A 40 23.80 12.10 -4.30
N ILE A 41 23.32 13.35 -4.44
CA ILE A 41 21.90 13.74 -4.38
C ILE A 41 21.25 13.81 -5.78
N ASP A 42 21.59 12.92 -6.74
CA ASP A 42 21.02 13.03 -8.11
C ASP A 42 20.61 11.72 -8.79
N GLU A 43 20.51 10.63 -8.04
CA GLU A 43 19.71 9.47 -8.41
C GLU A 43 18.70 9.27 -7.30
N LEU A 44 17.39 9.41 -7.59
CA LEU A 44 16.35 9.12 -6.60
C LEU A 44 16.59 7.69 -6.10
N PRO A 45 16.96 7.51 -4.83
CA PRO A 45 17.47 6.24 -4.35
C PRO A 45 16.42 5.15 -4.55
N SER A 46 16.91 3.93 -4.73
CA SER A 46 16.12 2.69 -4.74
C SER A 46 15.28 2.45 -3.48
N THR A 47 15.27 3.40 -2.54
CA THR A 47 14.62 3.44 -1.23
C THR A 47 13.24 4.11 -1.22
N HIS A 48 12.78 4.68 -2.33
CA HIS A 48 11.41 5.22 -2.40
C HIS A 48 10.38 4.11 -2.70
N PRO A 49 9.27 4.06 -1.94
CA PRO A 49 8.21 3.08 -2.19
C PRO A 49 7.59 3.28 -3.58
N LEU A 50 7.19 2.18 -4.22
CA LEU A 50 6.49 2.24 -5.50
C LEU A 50 5.09 2.83 -5.29
N CYS A 51 4.86 4.04 -5.80
CA CYS A 51 3.56 4.71 -5.75
C CYS A 51 2.78 4.43 -7.04
N ILE A 52 1.58 3.87 -6.92
CA ILE A 52 0.70 3.55 -8.04
C ILE A 52 -0.62 4.27 -7.85
N TYR A 53 -1.12 4.94 -8.90
CA TYR A 53 -2.44 5.54 -8.93
C TYR A 53 -3.35 4.79 -9.91
N LEU A 54 -4.46 4.23 -9.41
CA LEU A 54 -5.47 3.59 -10.23
C LEU A 54 -6.70 4.49 -10.36
N GLY A 55 -6.70 5.32 -11.40
CA GLY A 55 -7.85 6.16 -11.75
C GLY A 55 -8.98 5.38 -12.44
N GLY A 56 -10.21 5.90 -12.29
CA GLY A 56 -11.39 5.38 -12.99
C GLY A 56 -12.67 5.99 -12.43
N GLU A 57 -13.69 6.12 -13.27
CA GLU A 57 -15.02 6.58 -12.86
C GLU A 57 -15.67 5.64 -11.84
N GLY A 58 -16.72 6.09 -11.16
CA GLY A 58 -17.54 5.24 -10.31
C GLY A 58 -18.07 4.03 -11.08
N GLY A 59 -18.07 2.85 -10.46
CA GLY A 59 -18.54 1.61 -11.10
C GLY A 59 -17.57 0.93 -12.07
N THR A 60 -16.36 1.45 -12.28
CA THR A 60 -15.34 0.85 -13.17
C THR A 60 -14.57 -0.34 -12.57
N GLY A 61 -14.97 -0.80 -11.38
CA GLY A 61 -14.39 -1.98 -10.73
C GLY A 61 -13.05 -1.73 -10.04
N LYS A 62 -12.76 -0.52 -9.55
CA LYS A 62 -11.54 -0.27 -8.74
C LYS A 62 -11.45 -1.18 -7.52
N SER A 63 -12.56 -1.38 -6.81
CA SER A 63 -12.64 -2.32 -5.68
C SER A 63 -12.39 -3.79 -6.08
N VAL A 64 -12.58 -4.16 -7.35
CA VAL A 64 -12.20 -5.49 -7.87
C VAL A 64 -10.68 -5.62 -7.96
N ALA A 65 -9.96 -4.56 -8.31
CA ALA A 65 -8.50 -4.54 -8.30
C ALA A 65 -7.95 -4.70 -6.87
N ILE A 66 -8.58 -4.05 -5.89
CA ILE A 66 -8.22 -4.18 -4.47
C ILE A 66 -8.41 -5.64 -4.03
N LYS A 67 -9.56 -6.25 -4.32
CA LYS A 67 -9.81 -7.67 -4.04
C LYS A 67 -8.80 -8.61 -4.70
N ALA A 68 -8.33 -8.28 -5.91
CA ALA A 68 -7.30 -9.06 -6.58
C ALA A 68 -5.96 -9.01 -5.83
N VAL A 69 -5.59 -7.85 -5.27
CA VAL A 69 -4.39 -7.71 -4.43
C VAL A 69 -4.56 -8.47 -3.12
N GLU A 70 -5.72 -8.39 -2.46
CA GLU A 70 -5.99 -9.19 -1.26
C GLU A 70 -5.80 -10.69 -1.52
N LEU A 71 -6.43 -11.21 -2.59
CA LEU A 71 -6.30 -12.61 -2.99
C LEU A 71 -4.85 -12.99 -3.35
N LEU A 72 -4.09 -12.09 -3.96
CA LEU A 72 -2.66 -12.30 -4.23
C LEU A 72 -1.89 -12.42 -2.91
N MET A 73 -2.08 -11.49 -1.97
CA MET A 73 -1.38 -11.49 -0.69
C MET A 73 -1.74 -12.71 0.17
N ASP A 74 -3.01 -13.14 0.14
CA ASP A 74 -3.45 -14.37 0.80
C ASP A 74 -2.79 -15.61 0.20
N LYS A 75 -2.70 -15.70 -1.14
CA LYS A 75 -2.00 -16.78 -1.83
C LYS A 75 -0.51 -16.82 -1.53
N LEU A 76 0.09 -15.67 -1.26
CA LEU A 76 1.50 -15.55 -0.83
C LEU A 76 1.67 -15.78 0.68
N HIS A 77 0.60 -16.02 1.44
CA HIS A 77 0.60 -16.07 2.90
C HIS A 77 1.14 -14.78 3.55
N LYS A 78 0.97 -13.64 2.86
CA LYS A 78 1.42 -12.30 3.27
C LYS A 78 0.26 -11.34 3.53
N GLY A 79 -0.96 -11.82 3.77
CA GLY A 79 -2.12 -10.96 4.05
C GLY A 79 -1.88 -9.95 5.19
N GLY A 80 -1.08 -10.34 6.20
CA GLY A 80 -0.66 -9.45 7.29
C GLY A 80 0.21 -8.25 6.85
N ALA A 81 0.85 -8.31 5.68
CA ALA A 81 1.67 -7.23 5.14
C ALA A 81 0.88 -6.20 4.31
N LEU A 82 -0.41 -6.47 4.04
CA LEU A 82 -1.31 -5.54 3.37
C LEU A 82 -2.04 -4.67 4.39
N GLN A 83 -2.14 -3.38 4.12
CA GLN A 83 -2.98 -2.44 4.85
C GLN A 83 -3.94 -1.76 3.87
N LEU A 84 -5.24 -1.92 4.11
CA LEU A 84 -6.30 -1.27 3.36
C LEU A 84 -6.81 -0.06 4.13
N CYS A 85 -6.91 1.07 3.43
CA CYS A 85 -7.39 2.33 3.96
C CYS A 85 -8.36 3.00 3.00
N ALA A 86 -9.20 3.87 3.53
CA ALA A 86 -9.98 4.82 2.72
C ALA A 86 -10.11 6.17 3.41
N THR A 87 -10.67 7.16 2.71
CA THR A 87 -10.87 8.52 3.24
C THR A 87 -12.10 8.66 4.13
N THR A 88 -13.12 7.83 3.92
CA THR A 88 -14.37 7.82 4.70
C THR A 88 -14.63 6.45 5.34
N GLY A 89 -15.44 6.43 6.40
CA GLY A 89 -15.81 5.18 7.07
C GLY A 89 -16.54 4.20 6.15
N SER A 90 -17.51 4.68 5.37
CA SER A 90 -18.25 3.83 4.42
C SER A 90 -17.35 3.26 3.30
N ALA A 91 -16.41 4.05 2.78
CA ALA A 91 -15.46 3.56 1.79
C ALA A 91 -14.50 2.52 2.41
N ALA A 92 -14.08 2.72 3.65
CA ALA A 92 -13.24 1.77 4.36
C ALA A 92 -13.97 0.43 4.57
N ASP A 93 -15.23 0.48 5.01
CA ASP A 93 -16.06 -0.72 5.19
C ASP A 93 -16.25 -1.49 3.88
N ASN A 94 -16.42 -0.78 2.75
CA ASN A 94 -16.60 -1.40 1.43
C ASN A 94 -15.40 -2.24 0.96
N ILE A 95 -14.19 -1.91 1.42
CA ILE A 95 -12.95 -2.63 1.10
C ILE A 95 -12.43 -3.46 2.28
N GLY A 96 -13.19 -3.59 3.38
CA GLY A 96 -12.74 -4.30 4.58
C GLY A 96 -11.53 -3.65 5.29
N GLY A 97 -11.35 -2.35 5.11
CA GLY A 97 -10.22 -1.58 5.65
C GLY A 97 -10.59 -0.69 6.84
N THR A 98 -9.74 0.30 7.10
CA THR A 98 -9.98 1.35 8.11
C THR A 98 -9.84 2.73 7.47
N THR A 99 -10.31 3.80 8.11
CA THR A 99 -9.99 5.14 7.58
C THR A 99 -8.47 5.42 7.70
N TYR A 100 -7.91 6.22 6.80
CA TYR A 100 -6.49 6.59 6.89
C TYR A 100 -6.17 7.31 8.21
N HIS A 101 -7.09 8.13 8.72
CA HIS A 101 -6.99 8.77 10.03
C HIS A 101 -6.81 7.74 11.14
N SER A 102 -7.64 6.68 11.16
CA SER A 102 -7.55 5.60 12.14
C SER A 102 -6.29 4.76 11.96
N ALA A 103 -5.88 4.47 10.72
CA ALA A 103 -4.72 3.64 10.43
C ALA A 103 -3.40 4.32 10.81
N LEU A 104 -3.30 5.61 10.49
CA LEU A 104 -2.11 6.43 10.68
C LEU A 104 -2.16 7.26 11.97
N ASN A 105 -3.24 7.17 12.76
CA ASN A 105 -3.45 7.94 13.98
C ASN A 105 -3.23 9.45 13.81
N VAL A 106 -3.74 9.99 12.71
CA VAL A 106 -3.69 11.42 12.41
C VAL A 106 -4.82 12.10 13.16
N THR A 107 -4.47 12.95 14.12
CA THR A 107 -5.43 13.76 14.89
C THR A 107 -5.72 15.07 14.18
N TRP A 108 -6.98 15.52 14.17
CA TRP A 108 -7.34 16.83 13.66
C TRP A 108 -6.82 17.93 14.61
N GLY A 109 -5.90 18.78 14.13
CA GLY A 109 -5.29 19.86 14.92
C GLY A 109 -3.77 19.91 14.72
N GLY A 110 -3.33 20.63 13.70
CA GLY A 110 -1.94 20.70 13.22
C GLY A 110 -0.93 21.36 14.17
N GLY A 111 -0.60 20.72 15.29
CA GLY A 111 0.35 21.30 16.26
C GLY A 111 1.36 20.36 16.88
N GLN A 112 1.18 19.03 16.81
CA GLN A 112 2.16 18.09 17.33
C GLN A 112 2.61 17.16 16.21
N GLY A 113 3.92 17.13 15.95
CA GLY A 113 4.50 16.21 14.99
C GLY A 113 4.03 14.78 15.26
N PHE A 114 3.75 14.03 14.20
CA PHE A 114 3.34 12.64 14.28
C PHE A 114 4.38 11.84 15.10
N LYS A 115 3.98 11.41 16.29
CA LYS A 115 4.77 10.51 17.14
C LYS A 115 4.03 9.18 17.24
N PRO A 116 4.40 8.17 16.43
CA PRO A 116 3.76 6.87 16.52
C PRO A 116 4.02 6.25 17.89
N SER A 117 2.99 5.67 18.50
CA SER A 117 3.16 4.85 19.70
C SER A 117 3.88 3.55 19.36
N SER A 118 4.45 2.87 20.36
CA SER A 118 5.06 1.54 20.18
C SER A 118 4.09 0.53 19.55
N SER A 119 2.81 0.58 19.93
CA SER A 119 1.76 -0.25 19.35
C SER A 119 1.52 0.03 17.86
N GLN A 120 1.68 1.29 17.43
CA GLN A 120 1.55 1.68 16.03
C GLN A 120 2.77 1.23 15.23
N LEU A 121 3.97 1.43 15.76
CA LEU A 121 5.18 0.92 15.13
C LEU A 121 5.09 -0.60 14.94
N ALA A 122 4.65 -1.34 15.96
CA ALA A 122 4.43 -2.78 15.84
C ALA A 122 3.38 -3.14 14.78
N LYS A 123 2.26 -2.40 14.68
CA LYS A 123 1.24 -2.62 13.65
C LYS A 123 1.77 -2.39 12.23
N TRP A 124 2.69 -1.45 12.06
CA TRP A 124 3.23 -1.05 10.77
C TRP A 124 4.54 -1.75 10.39
N GLN A 125 5.21 -2.42 11.34
CA GLN A 125 6.53 -3.03 11.17
C GLN A 125 6.59 -4.01 10.00
N ASP A 126 5.53 -4.81 9.84
CA ASP A 126 5.49 -5.89 8.83
C ASP A 126 4.69 -5.51 7.58
N LYS A 127 4.29 -4.24 7.44
CA LYS A 127 3.50 -3.75 6.30
C LYS A 127 4.40 -3.43 5.12
N SER A 128 4.11 -4.03 3.96
CA SER A 128 4.81 -3.76 2.70
C SER A 128 3.94 -3.07 1.65
N ILE A 129 2.61 -3.16 1.78
CA ILE A 129 1.65 -2.52 0.87
C ILE A 129 0.63 -1.72 1.67
N LEU A 130 0.45 -0.46 1.26
CA LEU A 130 -0.66 0.40 1.68
C LEU A 130 -1.52 0.73 0.46
N ILE A 131 -2.80 0.41 0.52
CA ILE A 131 -3.80 0.85 -0.46
C ILE A 131 -4.72 1.87 0.20
N VAL A 132 -4.96 3.00 -0.48
CA VAL A 132 -5.90 4.03 -0.04
C VAL A 132 -6.96 4.23 -1.11
N ASP A 133 -8.20 3.84 -0.82
CA ASP A 133 -9.36 4.08 -1.69
C ASP A 133 -9.94 5.48 -1.45
N GLU A 134 -10.68 5.98 -2.44
CA GLU A 134 -11.26 7.34 -2.47
C GLU A 134 -10.23 8.45 -2.17
N ILE A 135 -9.01 8.27 -2.68
CA ILE A 135 -7.86 9.19 -2.52
C ILE A 135 -8.18 10.62 -2.95
N SER A 136 -9.15 10.81 -3.86
CA SER A 136 -9.62 12.12 -4.32
C SER A 136 -10.19 12.99 -3.21
N MET A 137 -10.55 12.41 -2.06
CA MET A 137 -11.07 13.13 -0.90
C MET A 137 -9.99 13.48 0.14
N LEU A 138 -8.73 13.10 -0.06
CA LEU A 138 -7.63 13.56 0.79
C LEU A 138 -7.31 15.03 0.51
N SER A 139 -7.09 15.80 1.57
CA SER A 139 -6.74 17.23 1.55
C SER A 139 -5.45 17.51 2.32
#